data_AF-A0A3C0WLW9-F1
#
_entry.id   AF-A0A3C0WLW9-F1
#
_cell.length_a   1.000
_cell.length_b   1.000
_cell.length_c   1.000
_cell.angle_alpha   90.00
_cell.angle_beta   90.00
_cell.angle_gamma   90.00
#
_symmetry.space_group_name_H-M   'P 1'
#
loop_
_entity.id
_entity.type
_entity.pdbx_description
1 polymer ?
#
loop_
_entity_poly.entity_id
_entity_poly.type
_entity_poly.pdbx_seq_one_letter_code
_entity_poly.pdbx_strand_id
1 'polypeptide(L)'
;MESLAAGHNLDDPKAKSEIAAQVLPLIADVPNPVERDAYRQRLARMLKVDERALQGASGQAQRSRRRAPAAQQAMTTTPTVQTGPETLGKAMEAHCLRLLLHQPENIYSLDRVLQGAGLGRFSPQDFENAEYQALARFVLEALEQDQMEPHTHLMEKVPESLGDLQRELFVPSPQGEPNSAQRLEDLVRTVMKLRLLRVNEGIRQMRFMQEDLQQQGETILMPYQELIPQYIQARSRLESALSRPFRFD
;
A
#
# COMPACT_ATOMS: atom_id res chain seq x y z
N MET A 1 18.40 18.14 10.61
CA MET A 1 17.26 19.06 10.85
C MET A 1 17.28 19.69 12.23
N GLU A 2 17.84 19.06 13.26
CA GLU A 2 17.94 19.64 14.61
C GLU A 2 18.90 20.84 14.73
N SER A 3 19.82 21.01 13.77
CA SER A 3 20.83 22.08 13.77
C SER A 3 20.33 23.48 13.36
N LEU A 4 19.11 23.62 12.83
CA LEU A 4 18.56 24.92 12.39
C LEU A 4 17.53 25.51 13.37
N ALA A 5 17.10 24.74 14.38
CA ALA A 5 16.16 25.19 15.41
C ALA A 5 16.86 25.83 16.63
N ALA A 6 18.19 25.75 16.72
CA ALA A 6 18.97 26.31 17.81
C ALA A 6 19.23 27.81 17.62
N GLY A 7 18.21 28.65 17.83
CA GLY A 7 18.39 30.10 17.87
C GLY A 7 17.18 30.96 17.54
N HIS A 8 16.08 30.39 17.07
CA HIS A 8 14.88 31.15 16.70
C HIS A 8 13.76 30.96 17.72
N ASN A 9 13.10 32.07 18.08
CA ASN A 9 11.95 32.07 18.98
C ASN A 9 10.74 31.48 18.23
N LEU A 10 10.45 30.20 18.48
CA LEU A 10 9.40 29.43 17.80
C LEU A 10 7.97 29.89 18.14
N ASP A 11 7.81 30.92 18.97
CA ASP A 11 6.51 31.54 19.29
C ASP A 11 6.19 32.76 18.42
N ASP A 12 7.14 33.30 17.65
CA ASP A 12 6.90 34.45 16.75
C ASP A 12 6.34 33.99 15.38
N PRO A 13 5.13 34.45 14.96
CA PRO A 13 4.56 34.17 13.64
C PRO A 13 5.47 34.51 12.45
N LYS A 14 6.34 35.54 12.58
CA LYS A 14 7.29 35.90 11.51
C LYS A 14 8.41 34.87 11.39
N ALA A 15 8.98 34.45 12.52
CA ALA A 15 10.02 33.42 12.54
C ALA A 15 9.54 32.08 11.96
N LYS A 16 8.29 31.67 12.26
CA LYS A 16 7.67 30.47 11.67
C LYS A 16 7.57 30.55 10.15
N SER A 17 7.19 31.73 9.64
CA SER A 17 7.04 31.96 8.19
C SER A 17 8.40 31.92 7.48
N GLU A 18 9.46 32.49 8.08
CA GLU A 18 10.82 32.46 7.53
C GLU A 18 11.39 31.04 7.48
N ILE A 19 11.22 30.26 8.56
CA ILE A 19 11.65 28.85 8.61
C ILE A 19 10.91 28.02 7.54
N ALA A 20 9.61 28.23 7.38
CA ALA A 20 8.83 27.55 6.34
C ALA A 20 9.34 27.90 4.93
N ALA A 21 9.62 29.18 4.65
CA ALA A 21 10.13 29.63 3.36
C ALA A 21 11.50 29.02 3.00
N GLN A 22 12.35 28.78 3.99
CA GLN A 22 13.67 28.19 3.79
C GLN A 22 13.63 26.66 3.60
N VAL A 23 12.73 25.97 4.31
CA VAL A 23 12.70 24.50 4.37
C VAL A 23 11.80 23.89 3.31
N LEU A 24 10.70 24.56 2.92
CA LEU A 24 9.77 24.05 1.91
C LEU A 24 10.41 23.73 0.54
N PRO A 25 11.35 24.53 0.00
CA PRO A 25 12.06 24.20 -1.24
C PRO A 25 12.88 22.91 -1.13
N LEU A 26 13.57 22.70 -0.01
CA LEU A 26 14.38 21.49 0.22
C LEU A 26 13.51 20.23 0.31
N ILE A 27 12.29 20.36 0.81
CA ILE A 27 11.30 19.28 0.83
C ILE A 27 10.74 19.03 -0.59
N ALA A 28 10.60 20.08 -1.41
CA ALA A 28 10.14 19.94 -2.79
C ALA A 28 11.13 19.16 -3.68
N ASP A 29 12.43 19.24 -3.38
CA ASP A 29 13.49 18.52 -4.09
C ASP A 29 13.53 17.00 -3.78
N VAL A 30 12.69 16.51 -2.85
CA VAL A 30 12.59 15.08 -2.53
C VAL A 30 11.84 14.33 -3.66
N PRO A 31 12.46 13.33 -4.31
CA PRO A 31 11.88 12.65 -5.48
C PRO A 31 10.67 11.77 -5.13
N ASN A 32 10.62 11.23 -3.91
CA ASN A 32 9.53 10.38 -3.45
C ASN A 32 8.36 11.24 -2.91
N PRO A 33 7.14 11.14 -3.49
CA PRO A 33 5.99 11.93 -3.06
C PRO A 33 5.55 11.64 -1.61
N VAL A 34 5.71 10.40 -1.13
CA VAL A 34 5.32 10.01 0.24
C VAL A 34 6.28 10.59 1.27
N GLU A 35 7.57 10.61 0.96
CA GLU A 35 8.59 11.22 1.83
C GLU A 35 8.41 12.74 1.90
N ARG A 36 8.10 13.37 0.76
CA ARG A 36 7.81 14.80 0.70
C ARG A 36 6.66 15.19 1.64
N ASP A 37 5.58 14.42 1.66
CA ASP A 37 4.44 14.67 2.55
C ASP A 37 4.81 14.40 4.01
N ALA A 38 5.57 13.35 4.31
CA ALA A 38 6.06 13.08 5.67
C ALA A 38 6.94 14.23 6.21
N TYR A 39 7.83 14.80 5.37
CA TYR A 39 8.65 15.94 5.76
C TYR A 39 7.83 17.22 5.95
N ARG A 40 6.80 17.45 5.13
CA ARG A 40 5.85 18.56 5.31
C ARG A 40 5.08 18.44 6.61
N GLN A 41 4.57 17.25 6.92
CA GLN A 41 3.83 17.00 8.14
C GLN A 41 4.73 17.20 9.38
N ARG A 42 6.01 16.80 9.30
CA ARG A 42 7.00 17.05 10.35
C ARG A 42 7.27 18.54 10.56
N LEU A 43 7.36 19.32 9.48
CA LEU A 43 7.52 20.78 9.53
C LEU A 43 6.29 21.46 10.17
N ALA A 44 5.08 21.02 9.81
CA ALA A 44 3.83 21.52 10.38
C ALA A 44 3.77 21.33 11.91
N ARG A 45 4.10 20.11 12.38
CA ARG A 45 4.16 19.76 13.81
C ARG A 45 5.19 20.60 14.56
N MET A 46 6.37 20.83 13.95
CA MET A 46 7.45 21.63 14.56
C MET A 46 7.07 23.11 14.71
N LEU A 47 6.41 23.68 13.70
CA LEU A 47 5.99 25.09 13.72
C LEU A 47 4.68 25.32 14.49
N LYS A 48 3.98 24.25 14.89
CA LYS A 48 2.62 24.29 15.46
C LYS A 48 1.65 25.07 14.56
N VAL A 49 1.68 24.77 13.26
CA VAL A 49 0.82 25.39 12.23
C VAL A 49 0.12 24.29 11.45
N ASP A 50 -1.11 24.54 11.01
CA ASP A 50 -1.86 23.61 10.16
C ASP A 50 -1.13 23.29 8.85
N GLU A 51 -1.15 22.01 8.47
CA GLU A 51 -0.53 21.52 7.23
C GLU A 51 -1.04 22.25 5.98
N ARG A 52 -2.31 22.65 5.98
CA ARG A 52 -2.95 23.43 4.90
C ARG A 52 -2.35 24.83 4.74
N ALA A 53 -1.87 25.45 5.81
CA ALA A 53 -1.24 26.78 5.74
C ALA A 53 0.15 26.73 5.07
N LEU A 54 0.86 25.60 5.17
CA LEU A 54 2.13 25.37 4.48
C LEU A 54 1.97 25.08 2.98
N GLN A 55 0.82 24.55 2.55
CA GLN A 55 0.51 24.30 1.14
C GLN A 55 0.29 25.60 0.35
N GLY A 56 -0.28 26.63 0.98
CA GLY A 56 -0.48 27.96 0.38
C GLY A 56 0.81 28.77 0.20
N ALA A 57 1.82 28.52 1.04
CA ALA A 57 3.09 29.26 1.00
C ALA A 57 4.02 28.82 -0.16
N SER A 58 3.86 27.61 -0.69
CA SER A 58 4.62 27.11 -1.86
C SER A 58 4.12 27.65 -3.22
N GLY A 59 3.13 28.55 -3.22
CA GLY A 59 2.43 29.01 -4.40
C GLY A 59 2.52 30.51 -4.65
N GLN A 60 3.72 31.11 -4.64
CA GLN A 60 3.89 32.47 -5.18
C GLN A 60 5.16 32.57 -6.03
N ALA A 61 4.97 32.39 -7.34
CA ALA A 61 5.42 33.30 -8.39
C ALA A 61 5.62 32.56 -9.72
N GLN A 62 4.56 32.38 -10.52
CA GLN A 62 4.77 32.28 -11.96
C GLN A 62 3.65 32.95 -12.75
N ARG A 63 3.91 34.24 -13.02
CA ARG A 63 3.58 35.01 -14.22
C ARG A 63 2.32 34.61 -14.98
N SER A 64 1.30 35.46 -14.79
CA SER A 64 0.29 35.83 -15.78
C SER A 64 0.87 35.88 -17.21
N ARG A 65 0.42 34.96 -18.07
CA ARG A 65 0.47 35.10 -19.52
C ARG A 65 -0.94 34.86 -20.06
N ARG A 66 -1.52 35.96 -20.55
CA ARG A 66 -2.71 36.05 -21.40
C ARG A 66 -2.80 34.91 -22.42
N ARG A 67 -3.97 34.27 -22.53
CA ARG A 67 -4.51 33.86 -23.84
C ARG A 67 -6.03 33.80 -23.86
N ALA A 68 -6.55 34.17 -25.03
CA ALA A 68 -7.91 34.48 -25.44
C ALA A 68 -8.85 33.24 -25.49
N PRO A 69 -10.15 33.41 -25.79
CA PRO A 69 -11.21 32.55 -25.26
C PRO A 69 -11.66 31.39 -26.15
N ALA A 70 -12.29 30.43 -25.47
CA ALA A 70 -13.40 29.57 -25.86
C ALA A 70 -13.27 28.69 -27.12
N ALA A 71 -13.00 27.41 -26.89
CA ALA A 71 -13.60 26.32 -27.66
C ALA A 71 -14.19 25.31 -26.66
N GLN A 72 -15.51 25.17 -26.68
CA GLN A 72 -16.26 24.20 -25.90
C GLN A 72 -15.85 22.79 -26.32
N GLN A 73 -15.21 22.05 -25.43
CA GLN A 73 -15.12 20.60 -25.53
C GLN A 73 -15.91 20.01 -24.37
N ALA A 74 -16.94 19.26 -24.75
CA ALA A 74 -17.82 18.52 -23.86
C ALA A 74 -16.96 17.66 -22.91
N MET A 75 -17.04 17.99 -21.62
CA MET A 75 -16.47 17.18 -20.56
C MET A 75 -17.41 15.98 -20.38
N THR A 76 -17.04 14.85 -20.98
CA THR A 76 -17.47 13.55 -20.47
C THR A 76 -16.92 13.44 -19.06
N THR A 77 -17.80 13.55 -18.08
CA THR A 77 -17.53 13.22 -16.69
C THR A 77 -17.20 11.73 -16.61
N THR A 78 -15.93 11.39 -16.80
CA THR A 78 -15.40 10.16 -16.21
C THR A 78 -15.35 10.43 -14.70
N PRO A 79 -16.05 9.64 -13.86
CA PRO A 79 -15.84 9.75 -12.44
C PRO A 79 -14.39 9.37 -12.20
N THR A 80 -13.59 10.33 -11.76
CA THR A 80 -12.31 10.08 -11.10
C THR A 80 -12.63 9.26 -9.85
N VAL A 81 -12.61 7.93 -10.01
CA VAL A 81 -12.59 7.00 -8.88
C VAL A 81 -11.37 7.40 -8.08
N GLN A 82 -11.60 8.02 -6.94
CA GLN A 82 -10.56 8.24 -5.95
C GLN A 82 -10.12 6.84 -5.55
N THR A 83 -9.01 6.37 -6.11
CA THR A 83 -8.45 5.07 -5.80
C THR A 83 -7.83 5.14 -4.41
N GLY A 84 -8.68 5.06 -3.40
CA GLY A 84 -8.26 4.95 -2.02
C GLY A 84 -7.45 3.68 -1.79
N PRO A 85 -6.64 3.62 -0.72
CA PRO A 85 -5.84 2.44 -0.37
C PRO A 85 -6.67 1.15 -0.30
N GLU A 86 -7.92 1.22 0.19
CA GLU A 86 -8.84 0.08 0.21
C GLU A 86 -9.17 -0.46 -1.19
N THR A 87 -9.38 0.41 -2.17
CA THR A 87 -9.65 0.00 -3.56
C THR A 87 -8.44 -0.67 -4.20
N LEU A 88 -7.24 -0.19 -3.85
CA LEU A 88 -5.98 -0.78 -4.31
C LEU A 88 -5.76 -2.16 -3.67
N GLY A 89 -5.96 -2.28 -2.35
CA GLY A 89 -5.86 -3.56 -1.64
C GLY A 89 -6.79 -4.61 -2.24
N LYS A 90 -8.07 -4.26 -2.45
CA LYS A 90 -9.04 -5.16 -3.09
C LYS A 90 -8.65 -5.56 -4.52
N ALA A 91 -8.12 -4.63 -5.31
CA ALA A 91 -7.65 -4.93 -6.67
C ALA A 91 -6.45 -5.89 -6.66
N MET A 92 -5.52 -5.72 -5.72
CA MET A 92 -4.36 -6.60 -5.56
C MET A 92 -4.77 -7.99 -5.07
N GLU A 93 -5.72 -8.08 -4.14
CA GLU A 93 -6.29 -9.35 -3.70
C GLU A 93 -6.94 -10.11 -4.86
N ALA A 94 -7.80 -9.44 -5.64
CA ALA A 94 -8.41 -10.04 -6.82
C ALA A 94 -7.35 -10.52 -7.83
N HIS A 95 -6.29 -9.75 -8.02
CA HIS A 95 -5.19 -10.12 -8.91
C HIS A 95 -4.44 -11.37 -8.42
N CYS A 96 -4.12 -11.46 -7.13
CA CYS A 96 -3.52 -12.66 -6.54
C CYS A 96 -4.37 -13.90 -6.80
N LEU A 97 -5.68 -13.82 -6.53
CA LEU A 97 -6.58 -14.95 -6.74
C LEU A 97 -6.69 -15.33 -8.20
N ARG A 98 -6.76 -14.36 -9.13
CA ARG A 98 -6.76 -14.64 -10.56
C ARG A 98 -5.52 -15.45 -10.95
N LEU A 99 -4.33 -15.05 -10.50
CA LEU A 99 -3.09 -15.76 -10.83
C LEU A 99 -3.08 -17.19 -10.26
N LEU A 100 -3.57 -17.36 -9.03
CA LEU A 100 -3.63 -18.65 -8.35
C LEU A 100 -4.67 -19.60 -8.96
N LEU A 101 -5.83 -19.09 -9.35
CA LEU A 101 -6.86 -19.90 -10.01
C LEU A 101 -6.39 -20.47 -11.35
N HIS A 102 -5.50 -19.77 -12.07
CA HIS A 102 -4.94 -20.25 -13.34
C HIS A 102 -3.75 -21.20 -13.15
N GLN A 103 -3.06 -21.13 -12.01
CA GLN A 103 -1.89 -21.97 -11.72
C GLN A 103 -1.66 -22.08 -10.21
N PRO A 104 -2.42 -22.97 -9.52
CA PRO A 104 -2.40 -23.04 -8.06
C PRO A 104 -1.06 -23.50 -7.51
N GLU A 105 -0.30 -24.31 -8.25
CA GLU A 105 1.00 -24.86 -7.84
C GLU A 105 2.06 -23.78 -7.62
N ASN A 106 1.85 -22.57 -8.16
CA ASN A 106 2.72 -21.42 -7.91
C ASN A 106 2.80 -21.04 -6.42
N ILE A 107 1.88 -21.53 -5.56
CA ILE A 107 1.96 -21.39 -4.11
C ILE A 107 3.26 -21.98 -3.56
N TYR A 108 3.75 -23.10 -4.07
CA TYR A 108 4.97 -23.74 -3.57
C TYR A 108 6.22 -22.87 -3.83
N SER A 109 6.30 -22.31 -5.04
CA SER A 109 7.38 -21.39 -5.42
C SER A 109 7.27 -20.05 -4.70
N LEU A 110 6.04 -19.52 -4.56
CA LEU A 110 5.74 -18.33 -3.77
C LEU A 110 6.23 -18.52 -2.32
N ASP A 111 5.88 -19.64 -1.68
CA ASP A 111 6.29 -19.94 -0.31
C ASP A 111 7.80 -20.04 -0.18
N ARG A 112 8.49 -20.68 -1.12
CA ARG A 112 9.96 -20.73 -1.13
C ARG A 112 10.56 -19.32 -1.16
N VAL A 113 10.05 -18.44 -2.01
CA VAL A 113 10.53 -17.05 -2.13
C VAL A 113 10.22 -16.24 -0.86
N LEU A 114 9.01 -16.36 -0.32
CA LEU A 114 8.62 -15.69 0.93
C LEU A 114 9.50 -16.14 2.10
N GLN A 115 9.70 -17.45 2.25
CA GLN A 115 10.55 -18.01 3.31
C GLN A 115 12.02 -17.60 3.15
N GLY A 116 12.54 -17.60 1.91
CA GLY A 116 13.88 -17.10 1.60
C GLY A 116 14.09 -15.63 1.97
N ALA A 117 13.02 -14.83 1.99
CA ALA A 117 13.02 -13.43 2.44
C ALA A 117 12.74 -13.27 3.95
N GLY A 118 12.59 -14.35 4.71
CA GLY A 118 12.24 -14.31 6.14
C GLY A 118 10.80 -13.85 6.40
N LEU A 119 9.90 -14.10 5.44
CA LEU A 119 8.46 -13.83 5.52
C LEU A 119 7.70 -15.15 5.77
N GLY A 120 6.49 -15.05 6.32
CA GLY A 120 5.61 -16.21 6.47
C GLY A 120 5.14 -16.74 5.11
N ARG A 121 4.74 -18.02 5.07
CA ARG A 121 4.09 -18.63 3.90
C ARG A 121 2.83 -17.88 3.50
N PHE A 122 2.36 -18.09 2.28
CA PHE A 122 1.05 -17.65 1.82
C PHE A 122 -0.03 -18.16 2.78
N SER A 123 -1.01 -17.31 3.05
CA SER A 123 -2.11 -17.64 3.96
C SER A 123 -3.40 -17.00 3.45
N PRO A 124 -4.57 -17.62 3.68
CA PRO A 124 -5.84 -16.96 3.46
C PRO A 124 -5.98 -15.64 4.23
N GLN A 125 -5.26 -15.46 5.34
CA GLN A 125 -5.21 -14.19 6.07
C GLN A 125 -4.49 -13.06 5.31
N ASP A 126 -3.86 -13.38 4.18
CA ASP A 126 -3.39 -12.39 3.20
C ASP A 126 -4.55 -11.73 2.43
N PHE A 127 -5.82 -11.97 2.77
CA PHE A 127 -7.01 -11.33 2.17
C PHE A 127 -7.89 -10.69 3.25
N GLU A 128 -8.35 -9.46 3.05
CA GLU A 128 -9.32 -8.80 3.96
C GLU A 128 -10.75 -9.15 3.58
N ASN A 129 -11.02 -9.31 2.28
CA ASN A 129 -12.34 -9.71 1.81
C ASN A 129 -12.64 -11.18 2.16
N ALA A 130 -13.77 -11.43 2.84
CA ALA A 130 -14.13 -12.75 3.32
C ALA A 130 -14.35 -13.80 2.20
N GLU A 131 -14.93 -13.40 1.06
CA GLU A 131 -15.11 -14.29 -0.08
C GLU A 131 -13.76 -14.64 -0.72
N TYR A 132 -12.83 -13.67 -0.75
CA TYR A 132 -11.48 -13.89 -1.23
C TYR A 132 -10.68 -14.81 -0.30
N GLN A 133 -10.84 -14.67 1.02
CA GLN A 133 -10.27 -15.62 1.98
C GLN A 133 -10.83 -17.02 1.77
N ALA A 134 -12.14 -17.16 1.57
CA ALA A 134 -12.79 -18.44 1.32
C ALA A 134 -12.28 -19.09 0.03
N LEU A 135 -12.10 -18.30 -1.03
CA LEU A 135 -11.54 -18.80 -2.29
C LEU A 135 -10.06 -19.16 -2.16
N ALA A 136 -9.26 -18.41 -1.41
CA ALA A 136 -7.87 -18.75 -1.13
C ALA A 136 -7.74 -20.06 -0.33
N ARG A 137 -8.64 -20.30 0.65
CA ARG A 137 -8.75 -21.58 1.36
C ARG A 137 -9.08 -22.71 0.39
N PHE A 138 -10.04 -22.50 -0.50
CA PHE A 138 -10.42 -23.50 -1.50
C PHE A 138 -9.27 -23.82 -2.47
N VAL A 139 -8.44 -22.83 -2.83
CA VAL A 139 -7.20 -23.06 -3.61
C VAL A 139 -6.21 -23.94 -2.86
N LEU A 140 -5.99 -23.70 -1.56
CA LEU A 140 -5.12 -24.54 -0.75
C LEU A 140 -5.67 -25.95 -0.60
N GLU A 141 -6.98 -26.10 -0.36
CA GLU A 141 -7.64 -27.40 -0.30
C GLU A 141 -7.48 -28.20 -1.60
N ALA A 142 -7.61 -27.54 -2.76
CA ALA A 142 -7.39 -28.15 -4.06
C ALA A 142 -5.97 -28.69 -4.26
N LEU A 143 -4.97 -28.09 -3.60
CA LEU A 143 -3.57 -28.53 -3.63
C LEU A 143 -3.26 -29.61 -2.58
N GLU A 144 -3.98 -29.62 -1.46
CA GLU A 144 -3.78 -30.56 -0.36
C GLU A 144 -4.48 -31.91 -0.59
N GLN A 145 -5.55 -31.92 -1.38
CA GLN A 145 -6.26 -33.15 -1.72
C GLN A 145 -5.49 -33.98 -2.77
N ASP A 146 -5.56 -35.32 -2.64
CA ASP A 146 -4.88 -36.28 -3.54
C ASP A 146 -5.84 -37.02 -4.50
N GLN A 147 -7.09 -36.57 -4.64
CA GLN A 147 -8.15 -37.28 -5.37
C GLN A 147 -8.17 -36.95 -6.87
N MET A 148 -7.83 -35.72 -7.24
CA MET A 148 -7.84 -35.23 -8.61
C MET A 148 -6.80 -34.13 -8.82
N GLU A 149 -6.54 -33.77 -10.09
CA GLU A 149 -5.65 -32.65 -10.40
C GLU A 149 -6.19 -31.32 -9.81
N PRO A 150 -5.34 -30.47 -9.19
CA PRO A 150 -5.79 -29.25 -8.51
C PRO A 150 -6.63 -28.32 -9.38
N HIS A 151 -6.22 -28.12 -10.64
CA HIS A 151 -6.97 -27.29 -11.57
C HIS A 151 -8.37 -27.87 -11.87
N THR A 152 -8.50 -29.19 -11.99
CA THR A 152 -9.80 -29.84 -12.21
C THR A 152 -10.67 -29.70 -10.96
N HIS A 153 -10.09 -29.86 -9.76
CA HIS A 153 -10.80 -29.65 -8.50
C HIS A 153 -11.39 -28.23 -8.41
N LEU A 154 -10.58 -27.22 -8.76
CA LEU A 154 -11.01 -25.83 -8.76
C LEU A 154 -12.21 -25.59 -9.68
N MET A 155 -12.29 -26.27 -10.83
CA MET A 155 -13.37 -26.09 -11.81
C MET A 155 -14.64 -26.86 -11.45
N GLU A 156 -14.49 -28.09 -10.96
CA GLU A 156 -15.63 -29.00 -10.78
C GLU A 156 -16.21 -29.00 -9.37
N LYS A 157 -15.42 -28.61 -8.37
CA LYS A 157 -15.79 -28.70 -6.95
C LYS A 157 -15.96 -27.34 -6.27
N VAL A 158 -16.00 -26.26 -7.04
CA VAL A 158 -16.23 -24.92 -6.49
C VAL A 158 -17.55 -24.88 -5.71
N PRO A 159 -17.55 -24.40 -4.44
CA PRO A 159 -18.78 -24.19 -3.71
C PRO A 159 -19.70 -23.21 -4.44
N GLU A 160 -21.01 -23.45 -4.42
CA GLU A 160 -22.00 -22.60 -5.12
C GLU A 160 -21.87 -21.12 -4.72
N SER A 161 -21.59 -20.85 -3.44
CA SER A 161 -21.39 -19.51 -2.90
C SER A 161 -20.18 -18.77 -3.47
N LEU A 162 -19.21 -19.48 -4.06
CA LEU A 162 -18.01 -18.89 -4.68
C LEU A 162 -18.07 -18.91 -6.21
N GLY A 163 -19.09 -19.53 -6.81
CA GLY A 163 -19.15 -19.74 -8.26
C GLY A 163 -19.22 -18.45 -9.07
N ASP A 164 -19.98 -17.45 -8.62
CA ASP A 164 -20.04 -16.13 -9.28
C ASP A 164 -18.69 -15.41 -9.21
N LEU A 165 -18.07 -15.37 -8.03
CA LEU A 165 -16.76 -14.77 -7.82
C LEU A 165 -15.68 -15.44 -8.66
N GLN A 166 -15.66 -16.78 -8.68
CA GLN A 166 -14.72 -17.53 -9.49
C GLN A 166 -14.88 -17.16 -10.97
N ARG A 167 -16.11 -17.16 -11.50
CA ARG A 167 -16.38 -16.76 -12.89
C ARG A 167 -15.91 -15.35 -13.20
N GLU A 168 -16.12 -14.40 -12.28
CA GLU A 168 -15.61 -13.03 -12.43
C GLU A 168 -14.08 -12.99 -12.52
N LEU A 169 -13.39 -13.75 -11.68
CA LEU A 169 -11.92 -13.78 -11.65
C LEU A 169 -11.29 -14.50 -12.84
N PHE A 170 -11.99 -15.46 -13.45
CA PHE A 170 -11.58 -16.14 -14.68
C PHE A 170 -11.79 -15.32 -15.96
N VAL A 171 -12.49 -14.18 -15.90
CA VAL A 171 -12.61 -13.30 -17.07
C VAL A 171 -11.21 -12.90 -17.55
N PRO A 172 -10.83 -13.21 -18.81
CA PRO A 172 -9.51 -12.90 -19.33
C PRO A 172 -9.21 -11.40 -19.23
N SER A 173 -7.97 -11.07 -18.90
CA SER A 173 -7.53 -9.68 -18.92
C SER A 173 -7.54 -9.15 -20.36
N PRO A 174 -8.08 -7.94 -20.61
CA PRO A 174 -8.07 -7.34 -21.95
C PRO A 174 -6.65 -7.06 -22.48
N GLN A 175 -5.64 -7.10 -21.61
CA GLN A 175 -4.22 -6.88 -21.95
C GLN A 175 -3.48 -8.18 -22.29
N GLY A 176 -4.19 -9.32 -22.34
CA GLY A 176 -3.61 -10.65 -22.52
C GLY A 176 -3.22 -11.31 -21.20
N GLU A 177 -3.01 -12.63 -21.25
CA GLU A 177 -2.57 -13.40 -20.09
C GLU A 177 -1.05 -13.47 -20.00
N PRO A 178 -0.47 -13.24 -18.80
CA PRO A 178 0.97 -13.43 -18.59
C PRO A 178 1.38 -14.88 -18.83
N ASN A 179 2.60 -15.07 -19.35
CA ASN A 179 3.16 -16.42 -19.45
C ASN A 179 3.41 -17.02 -18.05
N SER A 180 3.73 -18.32 -17.96
CA SER A 180 3.89 -19.00 -16.67
C SER A 180 4.95 -18.35 -15.76
N ALA A 181 6.09 -17.93 -16.30
CA ALA A 181 7.14 -17.27 -15.54
C ALA A 181 6.70 -15.88 -15.03
N GLN A 182 6.05 -15.10 -15.89
CA GLN A 182 5.47 -13.80 -15.53
C GLN A 182 4.38 -13.95 -14.47
N ARG A 183 3.53 -14.98 -14.55
CA ARG A 183 2.50 -15.27 -13.55
C ARG A 183 3.09 -15.45 -12.16
N LEU A 184 4.16 -16.23 -12.03
CA LEU A 184 4.82 -16.43 -10.74
C LEU A 184 5.46 -15.13 -10.24
N GLU A 185 6.15 -14.39 -11.11
CA GLU A 185 6.76 -13.11 -10.73
C GLU A 185 5.72 -12.10 -10.25
N ASP A 186 4.63 -11.96 -11.00
CA ASP A 186 3.53 -11.06 -10.69
C ASP A 186 2.81 -11.48 -9.39
N LEU A 187 2.66 -12.78 -9.15
CA LEU A 187 2.08 -13.31 -7.91
C LEU A 187 2.94 -12.92 -6.71
N VAL A 188 4.25 -13.23 -6.75
CA VAL A 188 5.19 -12.89 -5.68
C VAL A 188 5.19 -11.38 -5.42
N ARG A 189 5.28 -10.58 -6.49
CA ARG A 189 5.28 -9.12 -6.39
C ARG A 189 3.99 -8.59 -5.78
N THR A 190 2.84 -9.11 -6.18
CA THR A 190 1.53 -8.65 -5.73
C THR A 190 1.31 -9.02 -4.25
N VAL A 191 1.61 -10.25 -3.84
CA VAL A 191 1.51 -10.68 -2.43
C VAL A 191 2.43 -9.84 -1.53
N MET A 192 3.68 -9.62 -1.92
CA MET A 192 4.61 -8.79 -1.12
C MET A 192 4.13 -7.34 -1.02
N LYS A 193 3.65 -6.75 -2.11
CA LYS A 193 3.09 -5.39 -2.08
C LYS A 193 1.82 -5.32 -1.22
N LEU A 194 0.97 -6.35 -1.25
CA LEU A 194 -0.26 -6.41 -0.45
C LEU A 194 0.05 -6.43 1.04
N ARG A 195 1.00 -7.28 1.45
CA ARG A 195 1.52 -7.29 2.82
C ARG A 195 2.16 -5.97 3.20
N LEU A 196 2.90 -5.34 2.30
CA LEU A 196 3.53 -4.03 2.56
C LEU A 196 2.48 -2.94 2.78
N LEU A 197 1.41 -2.93 1.98
CA LEU A 197 0.27 -2.02 2.13
C LEU A 197 -0.35 -2.16 3.52
N ARG A 198 -0.65 -3.39 3.96
CA ARG A 198 -1.25 -3.65 5.28
C ARG A 198 -0.33 -3.35 6.44
N VAL A 199 0.95 -3.67 6.33
CA VAL A 199 1.94 -3.32 7.36
C VAL A 199 2.01 -1.80 7.52
N ASN A 200 1.98 -1.05 6.41
CA ASN A 200 1.96 0.41 6.45
C ASN A 200 0.66 0.97 7.05
N GLU A 201 -0.48 0.35 6.77
CA GLU A 201 -1.76 0.71 7.40
C GLU A 201 -1.76 0.43 8.89
N GLY A 202 -1.31 -0.76 9.33
CA GLY A 202 -1.18 -1.09 10.74
C GLY A 202 -0.26 -0.14 11.50
N ILE A 203 0.89 0.24 10.92
CA ILE A 203 1.78 1.25 11.53
C ILE A 203 1.06 2.60 11.67
N ARG A 204 0.32 3.04 10.64
CA ARG A 204 -0.43 4.31 10.69
C ARG A 204 -1.52 4.28 11.78
N GLN A 205 -2.30 3.21 11.85
CA GLN A 205 -3.36 3.03 12.84
C GLN A 205 -2.80 3.01 14.26
N MET A 206 -1.73 2.23 14.52
CA MET A 206 -1.10 2.17 15.84
C MET A 206 -0.52 3.53 16.28
N ARG A 207 0.06 4.30 15.35
CA ARG A 207 0.56 5.65 15.68
C ARG A 207 -0.57 6.60 16.03
N PHE A 208 -1.68 6.55 15.28
CA PHE A 208 -2.86 7.35 15.58
C PHE A 208 -3.43 7.02 16.97
N MET A 209 -3.61 5.73 17.28
CA MET A 209 -4.06 5.28 18.61
C MET A 209 -3.10 5.70 19.73
N GLN A 210 -1.79 5.64 19.48
CA GLN A 210 -0.78 6.09 20.45
C GLN A 210 -0.85 7.60 20.70
N GLU A 211 -1.02 8.41 19.64
CA GLU A 211 -1.18 9.86 19.74
C GLU A 211 -2.46 10.22 20.52
N ASP A 212 -3.56 9.51 20.30
CA ASP A 212 -4.84 9.72 21.00
C ASP A 212 -4.75 9.37 22.50
N LEU A 213 -4.15 8.22 22.86
CA LEU A 213 -3.97 7.81 24.25
C LEU A 213 -3.08 8.78 25.03
N GLN A 214 -2.02 9.28 24.38
CA GLN A 214 -1.15 10.30 24.98
C GLN A 214 -1.90 11.61 25.26
N GLN A 215 -2.82 12.01 24.38
CA GLN A 215 -3.65 13.21 24.59
C GLN A 215 -4.67 13.04 25.72
N GLN A 216 -5.18 11.82 25.92
CA GLN A 216 -6.15 11.51 26.99
C GLN A 216 -5.50 11.33 28.37
N GLY A 217 -4.16 11.37 28.46
CA GLY A 217 -3.42 11.16 29.72
C GLY A 217 -3.43 9.70 30.18
N GLU A 218 -3.90 8.77 29.35
CA GLU A 218 -3.91 7.35 29.66
C GLU A 218 -2.52 6.75 29.42
N THR A 219 -1.91 6.20 30.47
CA THR A 219 -0.56 5.60 30.42
C THR A 219 -0.58 4.16 29.87
N ILE A 220 -1.67 3.73 29.23
CA ILE A 220 -1.80 2.38 28.64
C ILE A 220 -1.02 2.33 27.31
N LEU A 221 0.31 2.53 27.37
CA LEU A 221 1.20 2.51 26.21
C LEU A 221 1.71 1.10 25.84
N MET A 222 1.50 0.11 26.72
CA MET A 222 2.16 -1.20 26.67
C MET A 222 1.89 -2.03 25.38
N PRO A 223 0.66 -2.18 24.85
CA PRO A 223 0.44 -3.09 23.72
C PRO A 223 1.08 -2.61 22.40
N TYR A 224 1.22 -1.30 22.19
CA TYR A 224 1.78 -0.75 20.95
C TYR A 224 3.31 -0.71 20.93
N GLN A 225 3.95 -0.63 22.10
CA GLN A 225 5.41 -0.59 22.23
C GLN A 225 6.07 -1.87 21.70
N GLU A 226 5.40 -3.02 21.81
CA GLU A 226 5.91 -4.30 21.32
C GLU A 226 5.56 -4.58 19.85
N LEU A 227 4.39 -4.13 19.39
CA LEU A 227 3.89 -4.40 18.03
C LEU A 227 4.54 -3.50 16.97
N ILE A 228 4.76 -2.21 17.26
CA ILE A 228 5.34 -1.27 16.29
C ILE A 228 6.72 -1.73 15.79
N PRO A 229 7.68 -2.15 16.65
CA PRO A 229 8.96 -2.68 16.19
C PRO A 229 8.82 -3.90 15.27
N GLN A 230 7.87 -4.80 15.57
CA GLN A 230 7.62 -5.99 14.73
C GLN A 230 7.14 -5.59 13.33
N TYR A 231 6.21 -4.64 13.25
CA TYR A 231 5.73 -4.11 11.96
C TYR A 231 6.84 -3.38 11.18
N ILE A 232 7.70 -2.62 11.86
CA ILE A 232 8.85 -1.96 11.21
C ILE A 232 9.82 -3.00 10.63
N GLN A 233 10.10 -4.08 11.36
CA GLN A 233 10.93 -5.18 10.87
C GLN A 233 10.27 -5.89 9.68
N ALA A 234 8.98 -6.18 9.76
CA ALA A 234 8.22 -6.79 8.66
C ALA A 234 8.26 -5.91 7.41
N ARG A 235 8.07 -4.59 7.56
CA ARG A 235 8.17 -3.62 6.47
C ARG A 235 9.56 -3.65 5.82
N SER A 236 10.60 -3.61 6.63
CA SER A 236 11.99 -3.62 6.14
C SER A 236 12.31 -4.89 5.35
N ARG A 237 11.82 -6.06 5.80
CA ARG A 237 11.97 -7.33 5.06
C ARG A 237 11.26 -7.28 3.70
N LEU A 238 10.03 -6.76 3.67
CA LEU A 238 9.24 -6.62 2.43
C LEU A 238 9.89 -5.65 1.44
N GLU A 239 10.34 -4.49 1.89
CA GLU A 239 11.04 -3.49 1.07
C GLU A 239 12.37 -4.06 0.53
N SER A 240 13.12 -4.76 1.37
CA SER A 240 14.37 -5.43 0.98
C SER A 240 14.13 -6.54 -0.04
N ALA A 241 13.04 -7.31 0.10
CA ALA A 241 12.68 -8.36 -0.85
C ALA A 241 12.24 -7.77 -2.21
N LEU A 242 11.42 -6.71 -2.19
CA LEU A 242 10.89 -6.06 -3.40
C LEU A 242 11.95 -5.31 -4.22
N SER A 243 13.05 -4.89 -3.58
CA SER A 243 14.17 -4.18 -4.23
C SER A 243 15.16 -5.10 -4.95
N ARG A 244 15.05 -6.42 -4.75
CA ARG A 244 15.93 -7.42 -5.37
C ARG A 244 15.18 -8.15 -6.49
N PRO A 245 15.88 -8.61 -7.54
CA PRO A 245 15.25 -9.50 -8.51
C PRO A 245 14.86 -10.82 -7.82
N PHE A 246 13.66 -11.31 -8.12
CA PHE A 246 13.22 -12.61 -7.63
C PHE A 246 14.02 -13.72 -8.32
N ARG A 247 14.39 -14.74 -7.56
CA ARG A 247 15.05 -15.95 -8.08
C ARG A 247 14.06 -17.09 -7.97
N PHE A 248 13.76 -17.70 -9.10
CA PHE A 248 12.92 -18.89 -9.20
C PHE A 248 13.85 -20.03 -9.61
N ASP A 249 14.17 -20.91 -8.67
CA ASP A 249 15.02 -22.10 -8.89
C ASP A 249 14.20 -23.26 -9.47
#